data_AF-A0A5M7BTE9-F1
#
_entry.id   AF-A0A5M7BTE9-F1
#
_cell.length_a   1.000
_cell.length_b   1.000
_cell.length_c   1.000
_cell.angle_alpha   90.00
_cell.angle_beta   90.00
_cell.angle_gamma   90.00
#
_symmetry.space_group_name_H-M   'P 1'
#
loop_
_entity.id
_entity.type
_entity.pdbx_description
1 polymer ?
#
loop_
_entity_poly.entity_id
_entity_poly.type
_entity_poly.pdbx_seq_one_letter_code
_entity_poly.pdbx_strand_id
1 'polypeptide(L)' 'MTKVDLPVRRAAGRLRALLHGDGGMTTAEYAMGTVAAVAFASLLFEIVTGGTIKEALTGLIERSLEGGGV' A
#
# COMPACT_ATOMS: atom_id res chain seq x y z
N MET A 1 51.18 28.35 -8.93
CA MET A 1 50.43 27.60 -9.97
C MET A 1 49.38 26.73 -9.29
N THR A 2 48.31 27.33 -8.77
CA THR A 2 47.30 26.61 -7.96
C THR A 2 46.08 26.34 -8.84
N LYS A 3 45.80 25.05 -9.03
CA LYS A 3 44.76 24.44 -9.86
C LYS A 3 43.41 25.19 -9.77
N VAL A 4 43.00 25.79 -10.88
CA VAL A 4 41.65 26.35 -11.08
C VAL A 4 40.79 25.28 -11.75
N ASP A 5 40.44 24.20 -11.03
CA ASP A 5 39.63 23.10 -11.61
C ASP A 5 38.65 22.49 -10.59
N LEU A 6 37.85 23.30 -9.87
CA LEU A 6 36.99 22.76 -8.80
C LEU A 6 35.51 23.18 -8.69
N PRO A 7 34.87 23.95 -9.59
CA PRO A 7 33.40 24.06 -9.54
C PRO A 7 32.70 22.93 -10.31
N VAL A 8 33.15 22.63 -11.54
CA VAL A 8 32.47 21.67 -12.44
C VAL A 8 32.47 20.25 -11.89
N ARG A 9 33.60 19.80 -11.33
CA ARG A 9 33.72 18.44 -10.76
C ARG A 9 32.83 18.23 -9.54
N ARG A 10 32.66 19.27 -8.71
CA ARG A 10 31.77 19.25 -7.54
C ARG A 10 30.30 19.32 -7.96
N ALA A 11 29.97 20.16 -8.94
CA ALA A 11 28.63 20.26 -9.50
C ALA A 11 28.19 18.95 -10.17
N ALA A 12 29.07 18.32 -10.94
CA ALA A 12 28.82 17.02 -11.56
C ALA A 12 28.62 15.90 -10.52
N GLY A 13 29.39 15.90 -9.43
CA GLY A 13 29.20 14.95 -8.32
C GLY A 13 27.87 15.14 -7.59
N ARG A 14 27.45 16.40 -7.37
CA ARG A 14 26.16 16.75 -6.77
C ARG A 14 24.99 16.38 -7.69
N LEU A 15 25.12 16.65 -8.99
CA LEU A 15 24.12 16.26 -9.99
C LEU A 15 24.01 14.73 -10.08
N ARG A 16 25.14 14.00 -10.08
CA ARG A 16 25.13 12.54 -9.99
C ARG A 16 24.47 12.04 -8.72
N ALA A 17 24.75 12.64 -7.56
CA ALA A 17 24.14 12.26 -6.29
C ALA A 17 22.64 12.58 -6.22
N LEU A 18 22.16 13.63 -6.89
CA LEU A 18 20.74 13.92 -7.05
C LEU A 18 20.06 12.97 -8.03
N LEU A 19 20.74 12.58 -9.11
CA LEU A 19 20.26 11.57 -10.07
C LEU A 19 20.33 10.13 -9.52
N HIS A 20 21.20 9.88 -8.53
CA HIS A 20 21.25 8.64 -7.74
C HIS A 20 20.46 8.76 -6.42
N GLY A 21 19.89 9.94 -6.15
CA GLY A 21 19.02 10.17 -5.00
C GLY A 21 17.71 9.44 -5.27
N ASP A 22 17.44 8.41 -4.48
CA ASP A 22 16.25 7.56 -4.52
C ASP A 22 16.06 6.67 -5.76
N GLY A 23 17.14 6.35 -6.48
CA GLY A 23 17.13 5.36 -7.57
C GLY A 23 16.94 3.89 -7.14
N GLY A 24 16.26 3.66 -6.02
CA GLY A 24 16.13 2.36 -5.35
C GLY A 24 14.84 2.11 -4.58
N MET A 25 13.80 2.95 -4.70
CA MET A 25 12.44 2.43 -4.62
C MET A 25 11.93 2.28 -6.03
N THR A 26 11.82 1.04 -6.46
CA THR A 26 11.53 0.71 -7.84
C THR A 26 10.13 1.26 -8.19
N THR A 27 9.95 1.88 -9.35
CA THR A 27 8.59 2.27 -9.82
C THR A 27 7.64 1.06 -9.80
N ALA A 28 8.20 -0.15 -9.94
CA ALA A 28 7.51 -1.42 -9.78
C ALA A 28 7.01 -1.68 -8.34
N GLU A 29 7.79 -1.34 -7.31
CA GLU A 29 7.42 -1.52 -5.90
C GLU A 29 6.22 -0.66 -5.52
N TYR A 30 6.21 0.61 -5.95
CA TYR A 30 5.05 1.48 -5.75
C TYR A 30 3.80 0.96 -6.47
N ALA A 31 3.93 0.52 -7.73
CA ALA A 31 2.81 -0.04 -8.48
C ALA A 31 2.30 -1.36 -7.87
N MET A 32 3.20 -2.24 -7.46
CA MET A 32 2.87 -3.51 -6.80
C MET A 32 2.23 -3.27 -5.44
N GLY A 33 2.61 -2.22 -4.70
CA GLY A 33 1.96 -1.82 -3.47
C GLY A 33 0.46 -1.52 -3.66
N THR A 34 0.10 -0.78 -4.72
CA THR A 34 -1.31 -0.53 -5.06
C THR A 34 -2.03 -1.80 -5.52
N VAL A 35 -1.39 -2.63 -6.37
CA VAL A 35 -1.98 -3.90 -6.83
C VAL A 35 -2.25 -4.84 -5.67
N ALA A 36 -1.30 -4.99 -4.74
CA ALA A 36 -1.45 -5.81 -3.55
C ALA A 36 -2.59 -5.28 -2.64
N ALA A 37 -2.68 -3.97 -2.44
CA ALA A 37 -3.75 -3.36 -1.67
C ALA A 37 -5.13 -3.60 -2.29
N VAL A 38 -5.27 -3.44 -3.61
CA VAL A 38 -6.53 -3.67 -4.33
C VAL A 38 -6.92 -5.15 -4.33
N ALA A 39 -5.97 -6.06 -4.52
CA ALA A 39 -6.22 -7.50 -4.44
C ALA A 39 -6.72 -7.91 -3.04
N PHE A 40 -6.10 -7.39 -1.99
CA PHE A 40 -6.53 -7.66 -0.62
C PHE A 40 -7.91 -7.05 -0.32
N ALA A 41 -8.16 -5.81 -0.76
CA ALA A 41 -9.47 -5.17 -0.61
C ALA A 41 -10.59 -5.95 -1.33
N SER A 42 -10.30 -6.49 -2.51
CA SER A 42 -11.26 -7.30 -3.27
C SER A 42 -11.59 -8.61 -2.54
N LEU A 43 -10.57 -9.30 -2.01
CA LEU A 43 -10.77 -10.51 -1.20
C LEU A 43 -11.60 -10.22 0.06
N LEU A 44 -11.29 -9.14 0.78
CA LEU A 44 -12.08 -8.73 1.96
C LEU A 44 -13.53 -8.40 1.59
N PHE A 45 -13.74 -7.74 0.45
CA PHE A 45 -15.09 -7.43 -0.04
C PHE A 45 -15.89 -8.72 -0.31
N GLU A 46 -15.29 -9.71 -0.98
CA GLU A 46 -15.93 -11.02 -1.20
C GLU A 46 -16.26 -11.74 0.11
N ILE A 47 -15.33 -11.72 1.08
CA ILE A 47 -15.56 -12.34 2.40
C ILE A 47 -16.75 -11.70 3.11
N VAL A 48 -16.79 -10.35 3.15
CA VAL A 48 -17.84 -9.61 3.86
C VAL A 48 -19.18 -9.68 3.14
N THR A 49 -19.19 -9.74 1.82
CA THR A 49 -20.42 -9.81 1.02
C THR A 49 -20.90 -11.24 0.77
N GLY A 50 -20.07 -12.24 1.07
CA GLY A 50 -20.37 -13.66 0.96
C GLY A 50 -21.52 -14.10 1.85
N GLY A 51 -22.18 -15.21 1.45
CA GLY A 51 -23.36 -15.74 2.14
C GLY A 51 -23.11 -16.08 3.61
N THR A 52 -21.94 -16.65 3.93
CA THR A 52 -21.60 -17.11 5.28
C THR A 52 -21.62 -15.99 6.33
N ILE A 53 -21.12 -14.79 6.03
CA ILE A 53 -21.13 -13.67 6.99
C ILE A 53 -22.56 -13.12 7.15
N LYS A 54 -23.31 -13.00 6.04
CA LYS A 54 -24.72 -12.60 6.11
C LYS A 54 -25.54 -13.57 6.96
N GLU A 55 -25.39 -14.87 6.73
CA GLU A 55 -26.07 -15.92 7.51
C GLU A 55 -25.67 -15.86 8.99
N ALA A 56 -24.38 -15.68 9.29
CA ALA A 56 -23.91 -15.57 10.67
C ALA A 56 -24.49 -14.34 11.39
N LEU A 57 -24.55 -13.19 10.71
CA LEU A 57 -25.15 -11.96 11.24
C LEU A 57 -26.66 -12.10 11.39
N THR A 58 -27.35 -12.65 10.40
CA THR A 58 -28.80 -12.94 10.46
C THR A 58 -29.11 -13.85 11.64
N GLY A 59 -28.39 -14.97 11.79
CA GLY A 59 -28.59 -15.88 12.92
C GLY A 59 -28.25 -15.25 14.28
N LEU A 60 -27.30 -14.31 14.34
CA LEU A 60 -27.05 -13.53 15.57
C LEU A 60 -28.23 -12.63 15.92
N ILE A 61 -28.80 -11.94 14.92
CA ILE A 61 -29.97 -11.07 15.09
C ILE A 61 -31.20 -11.90 15.49
N GLU A 62 -31.46 -13.01 14.80
CA GLU A 62 -32.57 -13.92 15.11
C GLU A 62 -32.49 -14.44 16.53
N ARG A 63 -31.33 -14.93 16.98
CA ARG A 63 -31.11 -15.35 18.38
C ARG A 63 -31.35 -14.21 19.38
N SER A 64 -30.97 -12.98 19.05
CA SER A 64 -31.22 -11.82 19.91
C SER A 64 -32.70 -11.44 19.97
N LEU A 65 -33.47 -11.68 18.90
CA LEU A 65 -34.91 -11.44 18.85
C LEU A 65 -35.70 -12.55 19.55
N GLU A 66 -35.28 -13.81 19.41
CA GLU A 66 -35.89 -14.95 20.08
C GLU A 66 -35.59 -14.96 21.59
N GLY A 67 -34.36 -14.62 21.99
CA GLY A 67 -33.93 -14.58 23.40
C GLY A 67 -34.16 -13.25 24.13
N GLY A 68 -34.57 -12.19 23.42
CA GLY A 68 -34.86 -10.87 23.99
C GLY A 68 -36.36 -10.60 24.21
N GLY A 69 -37.22 -11.56 23.89
CA GLY A 69 -38.68 -11.47 23.96
C GLY A 69 -39.37 -12.49 24.86
N VAL A 70 -38.63 -13.19 25.74
CA VAL A 70 -39.19 -14.11 26.75
C VAL A 70 -38.53 -13.88 28.10
#